data_AF-A0A6G3QBG7-F1
#
_entry.id   AF-A0A6G3QBG7-F1
#
_cell.length_a   1.000
_cell.length_b   1.000
_cell.length_c   1.000
_cell.angle_alpha   90.00
_cell.angle_beta   90.00
_cell.angle_gamma   90.00
#
_symmetry.space_group_name_H-M   'P 1'
#
loop_
_entity.id
_entity.type
_entity.pdbx_description
1 polymer ?
#
loop_
_entity_poly.entity_id
_entity_poly.type
_entity_poly.pdbx_seq_one_letter_code
_entity_poly.pdbx_strand_id
1 'polypeptide(L)'
;MTINLHDFDGEHSLTLDAGGLAADDAVVAAGHEPNGYFWEGLVRFAWPDIAERLDFDSEAGMFCAVGSSSDLARLQTAVESVITNPEVVRDIIARAETAGFEFDD
;
A
#
# COMPACT_ATOMS: atom_id res chain seq x y z
N MET A 1 -12.38 -3.21 8.21
CA MET A 1 -11.26 -2.50 7.60
C MET A 1 -11.77 -1.83 6.34
N THR A 2 -11.54 -0.53 6.22
CA THR A 2 -12.21 0.32 5.22
C THR A 2 -11.15 1.15 4.51
N ILE A 3 -11.03 0.99 3.20
CA ILE A 3 -10.32 1.96 2.37
C ILE A 3 -11.24 3.17 2.20
N ASN A 4 -10.72 4.37 2.41
CA ASN A 4 -11.48 5.60 2.23
C ASN A 4 -11.00 6.33 0.98
N LEU A 5 -11.95 6.77 0.16
CA LEU A 5 -11.69 7.70 -0.94
C LEU A 5 -12.20 9.08 -0.52
N HIS A 6 -11.30 10.06 -0.43
CA HIS A 6 -11.63 11.44 -0.13
C HIS A 6 -11.65 12.28 -1.41
N ASP A 7 -12.50 13.30 -1.42
CA ASP A 7 -12.64 14.30 -2.48
C ASP A 7 -12.61 15.67 -1.82
N PHE A 8 -11.60 16.48 -2.13
CA PHE A 8 -11.45 17.84 -1.60
C PHE A 8 -10.84 18.75 -2.65
N ASP A 9 -11.57 19.80 -3.06
CA ASP A 9 -11.10 20.84 -3.99
C ASP A 9 -10.50 20.33 -5.32
N GLY A 10 -10.98 19.17 -5.80
CA GLY A 10 -10.47 18.52 -7.01
C GLY A 10 -9.26 17.60 -6.79
N GLU A 11 -8.75 17.53 -5.56
CA GLU A 11 -7.80 16.51 -5.13
C GLU A 11 -8.55 15.30 -4.57
N HIS A 12 -8.14 14.11 -5.02
CA HIS A 12 -8.68 12.87 -4.50
C HIS A 12 -7.57 12.11 -3.77
N SER A 13 -7.90 11.50 -2.64
CA SER A 13 -6.95 10.64 -1.93
C SER A 13 -7.56 9.31 -1.56
N LEU A 14 -6.73 8.28 -1.56
CA LEU A 14 -7.04 6.96 -1.04
C LEU A 14 -6.24 6.75 0.23
N THR A 15 -6.93 6.50 1.34
CA THR A 15 -6.27 6.24 2.62
C THR A 15 -6.66 4.89 3.20
N LEU A 16 -5.71 4.35 3.95
CA LEU A 16 -5.85 3.12 4.71
C LEU A 16 -5.15 3.29 6.06
N ASP A 17 -5.88 3.05 7.15
CA ASP A 17 -5.27 3.00 8.48
C ASP A 17 -4.31 1.81 8.55
N ALA A 18 -3.08 2.06 8.99
CA ALA A 18 -2.08 1.02 9.20
C ALA A 18 -2.26 0.37 10.58
N GLY A 19 -2.02 -0.94 10.65
CA GLY A 19 -2.24 -1.72 11.87
C GLY A 19 -3.68 -2.23 12.01
N GLY A 20 -3.82 -3.54 12.17
CA GLY A 20 -5.09 -4.26 12.27
C GLY A 20 -5.59 -4.83 10.93
N LEU A 21 -4.73 -4.89 9.91
CA LEU A 21 -5.06 -5.49 8.61
C LEU A 21 -4.87 -7.00 8.66
N ALA A 22 -5.64 -7.74 7.86
CA ALA A 22 -5.56 -9.20 7.85
C ALA A 22 -4.16 -9.69 7.42
N ALA A 23 -3.46 -8.90 6.60
CA ALA A 23 -2.13 -9.21 6.12
C ALA A 23 -0.98 -8.76 7.05
N ASP A 24 -1.26 -8.02 8.13
CA ASP A 24 -0.20 -7.48 9.00
C ASP A 24 0.68 -8.57 9.61
N ASP A 25 0.08 -9.68 10.05
CA ASP A 25 0.82 -10.81 10.62
C ASP A 25 1.83 -11.39 9.60
N ALA A 26 1.54 -11.31 8.30
CA ALA A 26 2.47 -11.75 7.26
C ALA A 26 3.62 -10.77 7.06
N VAL A 27 3.36 -9.47 7.16
CA VAL A 27 4.39 -8.42 7.10
C VAL A 27 5.34 -8.58 8.29
N VAL A 28 4.81 -8.70 9.50
CA VAL A 28 5.59 -8.91 10.73
C VAL A 28 6.39 -10.22 10.66
N ALA A 29 5.79 -11.30 10.16
CA ALA A 29 6.50 -12.57 10.02
C ALA A 29 7.66 -12.52 9.00
N ALA A 30 7.62 -11.58 8.05
CA ALA A 30 8.71 -11.30 7.13
C ALA A 30 9.78 -10.36 7.72
N GLY A 31 9.59 -9.88 8.95
CA GLY A 31 10.53 -8.98 9.63
C GLY A 31 10.29 -7.50 9.38
N HIS A 32 9.14 -7.16 8.79
CA HIS A 32 8.77 -5.79 8.44
C HIS A 32 7.74 -5.19 9.41
N GLU A 33 7.68 -3.86 9.50
CA GLU A 33 6.63 -3.15 10.23
C GLU A 33 5.45 -2.82 9.29
N PRO A 34 4.20 -3.24 9.58
CA PRO A 34 3.04 -3.01 8.70
C PRO A 34 2.50 -1.57 8.80
N ASN A 35 3.37 -0.57 8.75
CA ASN A 35 3.05 0.85 8.83
C ASN A 35 2.74 1.44 7.43
N GLY A 36 2.34 2.72 7.36
CA GLY A 36 1.98 3.35 6.08
C GLY A 36 3.13 3.40 5.07
N TYR A 37 4.37 3.61 5.52
CA TYR A 37 5.55 3.63 4.66
C TYR A 37 5.80 2.25 4.02
N PHE A 38 5.62 1.16 4.78
CA PHE A 38 5.73 -0.20 4.26
C PHE A 38 4.72 -0.44 3.13
N TRP A 39 3.44 -0.08 3.35
CA TRP A 39 2.39 -0.26 2.35
C TRP A 39 2.63 0.58 1.10
N GLU A 40 3.21 1.78 1.24
CA GLU A 40 3.67 2.58 0.11
C GLU A 40 4.79 1.89 -0.66
N GLY A 41 5.82 1.40 0.03
CA GLY A 41 6.91 0.64 -0.59
C GLY A 41 6.37 -0.58 -1.35
N LEU A 42 5.40 -1.30 -0.76
CA LEU A 42 4.73 -2.44 -1.38
C LEU A 42 4.00 -2.03 -2.66
N VAL A 43 3.28 -0.91 -2.66
CA VAL A 43 2.61 -0.39 -3.86
C VAL A 43 3.63 0.00 -4.93
N ARG A 44 4.69 0.73 -4.56
CA ARG A 44 5.75 1.16 -5.48
C ARG A 44 6.45 -0.01 -6.15
N PHE A 45 6.68 -1.09 -5.41
CA PHE A 45 7.29 -2.30 -5.94
C PHE A 45 6.34 -3.15 -6.79
N ALA A 46 5.12 -3.40 -6.31
CA ALA A 46 4.19 -4.35 -6.95
C ALA A 46 3.49 -3.75 -8.17
N TRP A 47 3.24 -2.45 -8.18
CA TRP A 47 2.51 -1.75 -9.25
C TRP A 47 3.18 -0.41 -9.62
N PRO A 48 4.43 -0.43 -10.12
CA PRO A 48 5.16 0.80 -10.46
C PRO A 48 4.41 1.67 -11.46
N ASP A 49 3.75 1.08 -12.47
CA ASP A 49 2.96 1.84 -13.46
C ASP A 49 1.77 2.61 -12.85
N ILE A 50 1.24 2.15 -11.71
CA ILE A 50 0.19 2.85 -10.96
C ILE A 50 0.85 3.90 -10.07
N ALA A 51 1.90 3.52 -9.34
CA ALA A 51 2.59 4.37 -8.38
C ALA A 51 3.22 5.61 -9.03
N GLU A 52 3.73 5.52 -10.26
CA GLU A 52 4.30 6.66 -11.01
C GLU A 52 3.29 7.78 -11.31
N ARG A 53 1.98 7.51 -11.15
CA ARG A 53 0.89 8.43 -11.46
C ARG A 53 0.22 9.01 -10.21
N LEU A 54 0.78 8.69 -9.05
CA LEU A 54 0.26 9.06 -7.74
C LEU A 54 1.34 9.78 -6.96
N ASP A 55 0.92 10.77 -6.17
CA ASP A 55 1.72 11.28 -5.07
C ASP A 55 1.41 10.46 -3.82
N PHE A 56 2.38 10.34 -2.92
CA PHE A 56 2.18 9.63 -1.66
C PHE A 56 2.54 10.55 -0.49
N ASP A 57 1.75 10.42 0.57
CA ASP A 57 1.88 11.17 1.83
C ASP A 57 1.64 10.20 3.00
N SER A 58 2.24 9.01 2.90
CA SER A 58 2.07 7.97 3.91
C SER A 58 2.82 8.36 5.18
N GLU A 59 2.28 7.90 6.30
CA GLU A 59 2.79 8.14 7.65
C GLU A 59 2.76 6.81 8.41
N ALA A 60 3.45 6.71 9.55
CA ALA A 60 3.51 5.45 10.31
C ALA A 60 2.11 4.85 10.60
N GLY A 61 1.11 5.69 10.86
CA GLY A 61 -0.25 5.23 11.13
C GLY A 61 -1.17 5.08 9.90
N MET A 62 -0.75 5.48 8.70
CA MET A 62 -1.64 5.60 7.55
C MET A 62 -0.91 5.52 6.22
N PHE A 63 -1.37 4.64 5.34
CA PHE A 63 -1.05 4.74 3.92
C PHE A 63 -1.91 5.83 3.28
N CYS A 64 -1.30 6.70 2.47
CA CYS A 64 -2.00 7.75 1.75
C CYS A 64 -1.44 7.91 0.33
N ALA A 65 -2.33 7.84 -0.67
CA ALA A 65 -2.02 8.16 -2.05
C ALA A 65 -2.98 9.21 -2.58
N VAL A 66 -2.47 10.15 -3.37
CA VAL A 66 -3.20 11.26 -3.97
C VAL A 66 -3.08 11.18 -5.49
N GLY A 67 -4.18 11.41 -6.21
CA GLY A 67 -4.15 11.40 -7.67
C GLY A 67 -5.52 11.49 -8.33
N SER A 68 -5.60 11.11 -9.61
CA SER A 68 -6.88 11.09 -10.33
C SER A 68 -7.79 9.99 -9.78
N SER A 69 -9.11 10.21 -9.77
CA SER A 69 -10.05 9.19 -9.30
C SER A 69 -9.94 7.86 -10.08
N SER A 70 -9.53 7.93 -11.36
CA SER A 70 -9.31 6.74 -12.19
C SER A 70 -8.06 5.94 -11.80
N ASP A 71 -6.99 6.62 -11.37
CA ASP A 71 -5.77 5.96 -10.92
C ASP A 71 -5.95 5.43 -9.49
N LEU A 72 -6.65 6.18 -8.62
CA LEU A 72 -7.00 5.73 -7.27
C LEU A 72 -7.95 4.52 -7.26
N ALA A 73 -8.89 4.42 -8.21
CA ALA A 73 -9.73 3.23 -8.33
C ALA A 73 -8.94 1.96 -8.71
N ARG A 74 -7.89 2.12 -9.54
CA ARG A 74 -6.96 1.02 -9.86
C ARG A 74 -6.14 0.64 -8.64
N LEU A 75 -5.61 1.63 -7.93
CA LEU A 75 -4.88 1.42 -6.69
C LEU A 75 -5.75 0.73 -5.63
N GLN A 76 -7.01 1.15 -5.48
CA GLN A 76 -7.95 0.54 -4.55
C GLN A 76 -8.08 -0.96 -4.82
N THR A 77 -8.33 -1.34 -6.07
CA THR A 77 -8.48 -2.76 -6.45
C THR A 77 -7.20 -3.55 -6.15
N ALA A 78 -6.04 -2.96 -6.42
CA ALA A 78 -4.74 -3.58 -6.15
C ALA A 78 -4.50 -3.77 -4.64
N VAL A 79 -4.67 -2.71 -3.85
CA VAL A 79 -4.44 -2.72 -2.40
C VAL A 79 -5.45 -3.64 -1.69
N GLU A 80 -6.74 -3.61 -2.04
CA GLU A 80 -7.76 -4.53 -1.47
C GLU A 80 -7.39 -6.00 -1.64
N SER A 81 -6.79 -6.35 -2.78
CA SER A 81 -6.40 -7.73 -3.09
C SER A 81 -5.28 -8.28 -2.21
N VAL A 82 -4.46 -7.40 -1.61
CA VAL A 82 -3.29 -7.80 -0.81
C VAL A 82 -3.53 -7.63 0.68
N ILE A 83 -4.16 -6.55 1.10
CA ILE A 83 -4.39 -6.27 2.53
C ILE A 83 -5.35 -7.27 3.19
N THR A 84 -6.15 -7.97 2.37
CA THR A 84 -7.05 -9.06 2.80
C THR A 84 -6.45 -10.45 2.60
N ASN A 85 -5.27 -10.56 1.97
CA ASN A 85 -4.66 -11.83 1.59
C ASN A 85 -3.18 -11.92 2.02
N PRO A 86 -2.91 -12.54 3.18
CA PRO A 86 -1.56 -12.71 3.70
C PRO A 86 -0.60 -13.46 2.76
N GLU A 87 -1.10 -14.39 1.94
CA GLU A 87 -0.24 -15.15 1.02
C GLU A 87 0.29 -14.27 -0.11
N VAL A 88 -0.57 -13.41 -0.67
CA VAL A 88 -0.15 -12.49 -1.74
C VAL A 88 0.88 -11.48 -1.23
N VAL A 89 0.74 -11.00 0.01
CA VAL A 89 1.72 -10.10 0.62
C VAL A 89 3.07 -10.79 0.79
N ARG A 90 3.11 -12.04 1.28
CA ARG A 90 4.37 -12.81 1.36
C ARG A 90 5.05 -12.97 0.00
N ASP A 91 4.26 -13.27 -1.03
CA ASP A 91 4.78 -13.43 -2.39
C ASP A 91 5.33 -12.13 -2.98
N ILE A 92 4.77 -10.97 -2.60
CA ILE A 92 5.31 -9.66 -3.00
C ILE A 92 6.61 -9.37 -2.26
N ILE A 93 6.63 -9.54 -0.94
CA ILE A 93 7.82 -9.28 -0.11
C ILE A 93 8.99 -10.14 -0.58
N ALA A 94 8.80 -11.45 -0.76
CA ALA A 94 9.86 -12.35 -1.20
C ALA A 94 10.44 -11.97 -2.58
N ARG A 95 9.61 -11.44 -3.48
CA ARG A 95 10.06 -10.91 -4.78
C ARG A 95 10.84 -9.61 -4.63
N ALA A 96 10.42 -8.72 -3.72
CA ALA A 96 11.11 -7.47 -3.41
C ALA A 96 12.51 -7.73 -2.84
N GLU A 97 12.61 -8.61 -1.84
CA GLU A 97 13.88 -9.03 -1.25
C GLU A 97 14.82 -9.65 -2.29
N THR A 98 14.29 -10.54 -3.16
CA THR A 98 15.07 -11.15 -4.25
C THR A 98 15.58 -10.11 -5.24
N ALA A 99 14.82 -9.03 -5.46
CA ALA A 99 15.21 -7.91 -6.32
C ALA A 99 16.16 -6.91 -5.62
N GLY A 100 16.42 -7.08 -4.32
CA GLY A 100 17.20 -6.13 -3.51
C GLY A 100 16.47 -4.82 -3.25
N PHE A 101 15.13 -4.83 -3.27
CA PHE A 101 14.31 -3.69 -2.88
C PHE A 101 14.23 -3.60 -1.36
N GLU A 102 14.48 -2.42 -0.80
CA GLU A 102 14.36 -2.14 0.63
C GLU A 102 13.03 -1.43 0.88
N PHE A 103 12.22 -1.98 1.78
CA PHE A 103 11.03 -1.29 2.29
C PHE A 103 11.45 -0.22 3.28
N ASP A 104 10.71 0.89 3.29
CA ASP A 104 10.81 1.92 4.32
C ASP A 104 9.74 1.57 5.35
N ASP A 105 10.16 1.07 6.52
CA ASP A 105 9.28 0.52 7.54
C ASP A 105 9.86 0.62 8.96
#